data_AF-A0A9D4ZRP7-F1
#
_entry.id   AF-A0A9D4ZRP7-F1
#
_cell.length_a   1.000
_cell.length_b   1.000
_cell.length_c   1.000
_cell.angle_alpha   90.00
_cell.angle_beta   90.00
_cell.angle_gamma   90.00
#
_symmetry.space_group_name_H-M   'P 1'
#
loop_
_entity.id
_entity.type
_entity.pdbx_description
1 polymer ?
#
loop_
_entity_poly.entity_id
_entity_poly.type
_entity_poly.pdbx_seq_one_letter_code
_entity_poly.pdbx_strand_id
1 'polypeptide(L)'
;MYVGLYISGHNACPTCGPSLVTKRPDSLHKVIYPNNHCFLPQGHNKHKAPTNGKTPLKLMMKYWATIWEEHHNNNPPCPPPKGMSRYSIFLRLPYWKDLKIQHLLDSMHIIKNVAQTPWDHIIGKKDSLGVREDLRLLKRLPTSATPRRAPNGKIVLPKAPWMLDKVKGTIASIRTPTGYMRSLKGAFTKAKKGGSVQLYGLKSHDWHKMLHVIFILPILSIVCVYDYHSLSLPLIYIVVHSVGTRKSGTLF
;
A
#
# COMPACT_ATOMS: atom_id res chain seq x y z
N MET A 1 9.63 10.46 15.74
CA MET A 1 10.26 10.36 14.41
C MET A 1 11.34 9.29 14.49
N TYR A 2 11.04 8.11 13.94
CA TYR A 2 11.93 6.95 13.93
C TYR A 2 13.29 7.28 13.36
N VAL A 3 14.32 6.62 13.90
CA VAL A 3 15.61 6.30 13.27
C VAL A 3 15.72 6.94 11.90
N GLY A 4 15.99 8.24 11.90
CA GLY A 4 15.82 9.05 10.72
C GLY A 4 17.09 9.04 9.93
N LEU A 5 17.52 7.87 9.47
CA LEU A 5 18.23 7.86 8.19
C LEU A 5 17.27 8.59 7.24
N TYR A 6 17.55 9.84 6.91
CA TYR A 6 16.82 10.51 5.83
C TYR A 6 17.50 10.06 4.54
N ILE A 7 17.21 8.81 4.22
CA ILE A 7 17.54 8.08 3.02
C ILE A 7 16.58 8.66 2.00
N SER A 8 17.10 9.40 1.02
CA SER A 8 16.41 10.08 -0.09
C SER A 8 15.72 9.07 -1.03
N GLY A 9 15.10 8.06 -0.46
CA GLY A 9 14.68 6.80 -1.05
C GLY A 9 15.82 5.81 -1.31
N HIS A 10 17.09 6.22 -1.25
CA HIS A 10 18.22 5.32 -1.48
C HIS A 10 18.64 4.63 -0.19
N ASN A 11 18.82 3.30 -0.12
CA ASN A 11 19.12 2.53 1.11
C ASN A 11 18.01 2.52 2.18
N ALA A 12 16.74 2.70 1.80
CA ALA A 12 15.56 2.88 2.68
C ALA A 12 15.39 1.90 3.86
N CYS A 13 15.96 0.69 3.78
CA CYS A 13 15.87 -0.29 4.84
C CYS A 13 17.20 -0.34 5.63
N PRO A 14 17.22 0.01 6.92
CA PRO A 14 18.41 -0.09 7.76
C PRO A 14 18.96 -1.51 7.82
N THR A 15 18.11 -2.53 7.76
CA THR A 15 18.56 -3.93 7.80
C THR A 15 19.18 -4.37 6.47
N CYS A 16 18.56 -4.05 5.33
CA CYS A 16 19.11 -4.43 4.02
C CYS A 16 20.31 -3.56 3.62
N GLY A 17 20.34 -2.32 4.10
CA GLY A 17 21.39 -1.33 3.87
C GLY A 17 21.84 -1.23 2.42
N PRO A 18 23.17 -1.27 2.15
CA PRO A 18 23.72 -1.10 0.80
C PRO A 18 23.46 -2.30 -0.12
N SER A 19 22.99 -3.45 0.41
CA SER A 19 22.55 -4.58 -0.44
C SER A 19 21.22 -4.31 -1.13
N LEU A 20 20.48 -3.28 -0.72
CA LEU A 20 19.23 -2.89 -1.36
C LEU A 20 19.53 -2.11 -2.65
N VAL A 21 19.21 -2.69 -3.80
CA VAL A 21 19.34 -2.01 -5.09
C VAL A 21 18.21 -1.02 -5.20
N THR A 22 18.55 0.22 -5.56
CA THR A 22 17.59 1.30 -5.73
C THR A 22 17.64 1.81 -7.16
N LYS A 23 16.47 2.04 -7.76
CA LYS A 23 16.33 2.70 -9.06
C LYS A 23 15.35 3.87 -8.92
N ARG A 24 15.60 4.99 -9.59
CA ARG A 24 14.66 6.12 -9.63
C ARG A 24 14.27 6.36 -11.09
N PRO A 25 13.13 5.82 -11.57
CA PRO A 25 12.66 6.11 -12.91
C PRO A 25 12.30 7.59 -13.07
N ASP A 26 12.59 8.17 -14.23
CA ASP A 26 12.34 9.59 -14.51
C ASP A 26 10.85 9.94 -14.46
N SER A 27 9.99 9.01 -14.89
CA SER A 27 8.52 9.14 -14.89
C SER A 27 7.90 9.19 -13.49
N LEU A 28 8.45 8.43 -12.54
CA LEU A 28 7.83 8.21 -11.23
C LEU A 28 8.28 9.26 -10.20
N HIS A 29 9.47 9.86 -10.39
CA HIS A 29 10.14 10.71 -9.41
C HIS A 29 10.16 10.11 -7.98
N LYS A 30 10.14 8.78 -7.88
CA LYS A 30 10.26 8.01 -6.62
C LYS A 30 11.28 6.92 -6.77
N VAL A 31 11.87 6.53 -5.64
CA VAL A 31 12.83 5.42 -5.61
C VAL A 31 12.08 4.10 -5.46
N ILE A 32 12.43 3.14 -6.31
CA ILE A 32 11.92 1.77 -6.33
C ILE A 32 13.04 0.79 -5.95
N TYR A 33 12.65 -0.36 -5.40
CA TYR A 33 13.56 -1.40 -4.89
C TYR A 33 13.34 -2.72 -5.65
N PRO A 34 13.95 -2.90 -6.83
CA PRO A 34 13.67 -4.06 -7.68
C PRO A 34 14.16 -5.39 -7.12
N ASN A 35 15.14 -5.39 -6.20
CA ASN A 35 15.73 -6.60 -5.64
C ASN A 35 15.20 -6.97 -4.24
N ASN A 36 14.11 -6.37 -3.77
CA ASN A 36 13.58 -6.62 -2.42
C ASN A 36 13.24 -8.10 -2.13
N HIS A 37 12.95 -8.90 -3.16
CA HIS A 37 12.61 -10.31 -3.02
C HIS A 37 13.79 -11.22 -2.63
N CYS A 38 15.05 -10.78 -2.81
CA CYS A 38 16.21 -11.59 -2.42
C CYS A 38 16.39 -11.67 -0.90
N PHE A 39 15.74 -10.79 -0.14
CA PHE A 39 15.78 -10.78 1.33
C PHE A 39 14.76 -11.75 1.96
N LEU A 40 13.88 -12.35 1.16
CA LEU A 40 12.95 -13.39 1.61
C LEU A 40 13.72 -14.70 1.91
N PRO A 41 13.22 -15.57 2.81
CA PRO A 41 13.82 -16.88 3.05
C PRO A 41 13.97 -17.70 1.75
N GLN A 42 15.04 -18.49 1.62
CA GLN A 42 15.33 -19.25 0.39
C GLN A 42 14.19 -20.20 -0.01
N GLY A 43 13.44 -20.76 0.95
CA GLY A 43 12.27 -21.62 0.69
C GLY A 43 10.97 -20.87 0.37
N HIS A 44 10.97 -19.54 0.31
CA HIS A 44 9.75 -18.77 0.05
C HIS A 44 9.45 -18.71 -1.45
N ASN A 45 8.22 -19.00 -1.89
CA ASN A 45 7.82 -19.06 -3.32
C ASN A 45 8.11 -17.79 -4.14
N LYS A 46 8.23 -16.63 -3.48
CA LYS A 46 8.55 -15.34 -4.11
C LYS A 46 10.03 -14.95 -4.01
N HIS A 47 10.87 -15.78 -3.39
CA HIS A 47 12.31 -15.57 -3.31
C HIS A 47 12.88 -15.49 -4.72
N LYS A 48 13.78 -14.53 -4.94
CA LYS A 48 14.49 -14.38 -6.21
C LYS A 48 15.96 -14.16 -5.91
N ALA A 49 16.82 -14.77 -6.72
CA ALA A 49 18.25 -14.53 -6.62
C ALA A 49 18.56 -13.02 -6.73
N PRO A 50 19.57 -12.53 -6.00
CA PRO A 50 19.95 -11.12 -6.01
C PRO A 50 20.40 -10.70 -7.41
N THR A 51 19.83 -9.61 -7.93
CA THR A 51 20.10 -9.09 -9.29
C THR A 51 21.57 -8.73 -9.51
N ASN A 52 22.29 -8.36 -8.45
CA ASN A 52 23.70 -7.96 -8.51
C ASN A 52 24.67 -9.11 -8.18
N GLY A 53 24.20 -10.35 -8.04
CA GLY A 53 25.01 -11.51 -7.66
C GLY A 53 25.57 -11.50 -6.22
N LYS A 54 25.42 -10.39 -5.50
CA LYS A 54 25.89 -10.24 -4.11
C LYS A 54 24.90 -10.84 -3.13
N THR A 55 25.40 -11.53 -2.12
CA THR A 55 24.59 -12.04 -1.00
C THR A 55 23.92 -10.88 -0.26
N PRO A 56 22.62 -10.98 0.06
CA PRO A 56 21.90 -9.94 0.77
C PRO A 56 22.42 -9.82 2.20
N LEU A 57 23.06 -8.70 2.52
CA LEU A 57 23.49 -8.41 3.88
C LEU A 57 22.27 -8.05 4.74
N LYS A 58 22.27 -8.53 5.97
CA LYS A 58 21.36 -8.09 7.03
C LYS A 58 22.17 -7.40 8.11
N LEU A 59 22.24 -6.08 8.03
CA LEU A 59 22.93 -5.25 8.98
C LEU A 59 22.08 -5.06 10.24
N MET A 60 22.75 -5.03 11.39
CA MET A 60 22.12 -4.65 12.65
C MET A 60 22.09 -3.13 12.79
N MET A 61 21.17 -2.60 13.60
CA MET A 61 21.11 -1.15 13.85
C MET A 61 22.40 -0.58 14.44
N LYS A 62 23.14 -1.37 15.24
CA LYS A 62 24.44 -0.96 15.80
C LYS A 62 25.45 -0.55 14.72
N TYR A 63 25.42 -1.22 13.56
CA TYR A 63 26.30 -0.89 12.43
C TYR A 63 26.10 0.54 11.92
N TRP A 64 24.85 1.05 11.93
CA TRP A 64 24.59 2.43 11.50
C TRP A 64 25.02 3.48 12.52
N ALA A 65 25.05 3.12 13.80
CA ALA A 65 25.53 3.99 14.86
C ALA A 65 27.04 4.21 14.72
N THR A 66 27.82 3.14 14.54
CA THR A 66 29.28 3.20 14.39
C THR A 66 29.68 4.02 13.17
N ILE A 67 29.04 3.76 12.02
CA ILE A 67 29.29 4.48 10.78
C ILE A 67 28.96 6.00 10.90
N TRP A 68 27.94 6.36 11.68
CA TRP A 68 27.61 7.77 11.93
C TRP A 68 28.61 8.45 12.86
N GLU A 69 29.07 7.74 13.89
CA GLU A 69 30.08 8.23 14.83
C GLU A 69 31.43 8.43 14.14
N GLU A 70 31.88 7.49 13.31
CA GLU A 70 33.08 7.62 12.47
C GLU A 70 33.02 8.87 11.58
N HIS A 71 31.85 9.13 10.96
CA HIS A 71 31.64 10.33 10.16
C HIS A 71 31.82 11.63 10.97
N HIS A 72 31.36 11.67 12.22
CA HIS A 72 31.46 12.86 13.09
C HIS A 72 32.82 13.02 13.75
N ASN A 73 33.52 11.92 14.02
CA ASN A 73 34.81 11.92 14.72
C ASN A 73 36.00 12.18 13.77
N ASN A 74 35.82 11.97 12.46
CA ASN A 74 36.84 12.31 11.46
C ASN A 74 36.98 13.83 11.30
N ASN A 75 38.22 14.31 11.21
CA ASN A 75 38.52 15.72 10.94
C ASN A 75 39.50 15.84 9.75
N PRO A 76 39.07 16.37 8.58
CA PRO A 76 37.73 16.87 8.30
C PRO A 76 36.69 15.73 8.23
N PRO A 77 35.40 16.01 8.48
CA PRO A 77 34.34 15.01 8.38
C PRO A 77 34.33 14.40 6.98
N CYS A 78 34.39 13.06 6.88
CA CYS A 78 34.18 12.38 5.61
C CYS A 78 32.74 12.66 5.11
N PRO A 79 32.38 12.48 3.83
CA PRO A 79 30.98 12.65 3.41
C PRO A 79 30.06 11.66 4.14
N PRO A 80 28.82 12.06 4.50
CA PRO A 80 27.93 11.17 5.22
C PRO A 80 27.63 9.92 4.38
N PRO A 81 27.38 8.77 5.02
CA PRO A 81 27.05 7.53 4.33
C PRO A 81 25.92 7.74 3.33
N LYS A 82 25.96 7.06 2.17
CA LYS A 82 25.00 7.29 1.08
C LYS A 82 23.56 7.15 1.58
N GLY A 83 22.83 8.27 1.55
CA GLY A 83 21.45 8.39 1.99
C GLY A 83 21.27 8.62 3.51
N MET A 84 22.33 8.91 4.26
CA MET A 84 22.20 9.37 5.63
C MET A 84 22.38 10.89 5.64
N SER A 85 21.41 11.64 6.17
CA SER A 85 21.58 13.09 6.36
C SER A 85 21.38 13.56 7.79
N ARG A 86 20.74 12.75 8.65
CA ARG A 86 20.53 13.02 10.07
C ARG A 86 20.58 11.71 10.86
N TYR A 87 20.86 11.82 12.15
CA TYR A 87 20.73 10.73 13.12
C TYR A 87 19.81 11.20 14.24
N SER A 88 18.81 10.38 14.55
CA SER A 88 17.78 10.75 15.53
C SER A 88 18.32 10.61 16.95
N ILE A 89 18.09 11.61 17.80
CA ILE A 89 18.50 11.57 19.23
C ILE A 89 17.88 10.39 19.99
N PHE A 90 16.70 9.92 19.56
CA PHE A 90 16.04 8.76 20.16
C PHE A 90 16.92 7.49 20.12
N LEU A 91 17.81 7.36 19.14
CA LEU A 91 18.74 6.24 19.04
C LEU A 91 19.87 6.27 20.08
N ARG A 92 20.14 7.42 20.70
CA ARG A 92 21.12 7.56 21.78
C ARG A 92 20.54 7.23 23.15
N LEU A 93 19.22 7.10 23.26
CA LEU A 93 18.57 6.84 24.54
C LEU A 93 18.83 5.38 24.96
N PRO A 94 19.31 5.12 26.19
CA PRO A 94 19.77 3.80 26.61
C PRO A 94 18.66 2.75 26.61
N TYR A 95 17.40 3.13 26.82
CA TYR A 95 16.24 2.23 26.82
C TYR A 95 15.67 1.97 25.41
N TRP A 96 16.11 2.70 24.39
CA TRP A 96 15.53 2.60 23.04
C TRP A 96 15.77 1.22 22.40
N LYS A 97 16.91 0.61 22.72
CA LYS A 97 17.27 -0.76 22.31
C LYS A 97 16.33 -1.83 22.92
N ASP A 98 15.70 -1.52 24.05
CA ASP A 98 14.87 -2.46 24.82
C ASP A 98 13.38 -2.37 24.45
N LEU A 99 12.99 -1.35 23.68
CA LEU A 99 11.63 -1.22 23.15
C LEU A 99 11.35 -2.29 22.09
N LYS A 100 10.40 -3.18 22.36
CA LYS A 100 9.92 -4.19 21.38
C LYS A 100 9.32 -3.53 20.13
N ILE A 101 8.65 -2.40 20.30
CA ILE A 101 8.11 -1.59 19.23
C ILE A 101 8.78 -0.24 19.35
N GLN A 102 9.93 -0.10 18.69
CA GLN A 102 10.55 1.22 18.56
C GLN A 102 9.56 2.14 17.86
N HIS A 103 8.77 1.62 16.89
CA HIS A 103 7.86 2.33 15.99
C HIS A 103 6.44 2.66 16.54
N LEU A 104 6.29 3.67 17.40
CA LEU A 104 5.06 4.49 17.56
C LEU A 104 4.72 5.21 16.25
N LEU A 105 4.36 4.42 15.24
CA LEU A 105 3.69 4.92 14.07
C LEU A 105 2.27 5.29 14.50
N ASP A 106 1.81 6.48 14.13
CA ASP A 106 0.39 6.80 14.25
C ASP A 106 -0.37 5.87 13.30
N SER A 107 -0.82 4.74 13.87
CA SER A 107 -1.41 3.64 13.14
C SER A 107 -2.63 4.13 12.36
N MET A 108 -3.40 5.05 12.93
CA MET A 108 -4.60 5.61 12.31
C MET A 108 -4.27 6.39 11.03
N HIS A 109 -3.22 7.21 11.04
CA HIS A 109 -2.80 7.95 9.84
C HIS A 109 -2.21 7.03 8.77
N ILE A 110 -1.43 6.02 9.16
CA ILE A 110 -0.90 5.04 8.20
C ILE A 110 -2.04 4.23 7.59
N ILE A 111 -2.93 3.70 8.41
CA ILE A 111 -4.11 2.96 7.99
C ILE A 111 -4.93 3.80 7.01
N LYS A 112 -5.18 5.08 7.33
CA LYS A 112 -5.88 6.00 6.44
C LYS A 112 -5.18 6.07 5.07
N ASN A 113 -3.86 6.27 5.04
CA ASN A 113 -3.11 6.35 3.79
C ASN A 113 -3.12 5.04 3.00
N VAL A 114 -3.01 3.90 3.70
CA VAL A 114 -3.07 2.55 3.13
C VAL A 114 -4.45 2.23 2.58
N ALA A 115 -5.54 2.72 3.19
CA ALA A 115 -6.90 2.51 2.73
C ALA A 115 -7.29 3.46 1.58
N GLN A 116 -6.87 4.72 1.66
CA GLN A 116 -7.20 5.74 0.67
C GLN A 116 -6.45 5.53 -0.66
N THR A 117 -5.23 5.01 -0.62
CA THR A 117 -4.44 4.76 -1.83
C THR A 117 -5.10 3.77 -2.80
N PRO A 118 -5.46 2.53 -2.42
CA PRO A 118 -6.13 1.59 -3.32
C PRO A 118 -7.52 2.11 -3.72
N TRP A 119 -8.22 2.81 -2.82
CA TRP A 119 -9.48 3.48 -3.15
C TRP A 119 -9.33 4.44 -4.34
N ASP A 120 -8.36 5.35 -4.26
CA ASP A 120 -8.09 6.34 -5.32
C ASP A 120 -7.75 5.67 -6.68
N HIS A 121 -7.17 4.47 -6.68
CA HIS A 121 -6.90 3.71 -7.91
C HIS A 121 -8.17 3.04 -8.45
N ILE A 122 -8.99 2.45 -7.57
CA ILE A 122 -10.25 1.79 -7.93
C ILE A 122 -11.23 2.77 -8.58
N ILE A 123 -11.27 4.02 -8.12
CA ILE A 123 -12.11 5.08 -8.70
C ILE A 123 -11.42 5.85 -9.83
N GLY A 124 -10.18 5.49 -10.19
CA GLY A 124 -9.42 6.13 -11.27
C GLY A 124 -8.84 7.52 -10.97
N LYS A 125 -8.92 8.01 -9.73
CA LYS A 125 -8.38 9.33 -9.34
C LYS A 125 -6.86 9.40 -9.44
N LYS A 126 -6.17 8.29 -9.13
CA LYS A 126 -4.70 8.19 -9.21
C LYS A 126 -4.20 7.47 -10.47
N ASP A 127 -5.06 7.24 -11.47
CA ASP A 127 -4.65 6.65 -12.75
C ASP A 127 -4.21 7.77 -13.71
N SER A 128 -2.90 7.92 -13.89
CA SER A 128 -2.30 8.93 -14.76
C SER A 128 -1.46 8.28 -15.86
N LEU A 129 -1.11 9.05 -16.90
CA LEU A 129 -0.23 8.56 -17.97
C LEU A 129 1.11 8.08 -17.44
N GLY A 130 1.70 8.79 -16.47
CA GLY A 130 2.95 8.38 -15.82
C GLY A 130 2.83 7.03 -15.14
N VAL A 131 1.74 6.79 -14.41
CA VAL A 131 1.48 5.49 -13.74
C VAL A 131 1.36 4.36 -14.77
N ARG A 132 0.72 4.60 -15.92
CA ARG A 132 0.61 3.60 -16.99
C ARG A 132 1.95 3.32 -17.67
N GLU A 133 2.74 4.36 -17.89
CA GLU A 133 4.09 4.22 -18.43
C GLU A 133 4.99 3.43 -17.48
N ASP A 134 4.88 3.66 -16.17
CA ASP A 134 5.58 2.89 -15.17
C ASP A 134 5.19 1.40 -15.21
N LEU A 135 3.89 1.10 -15.31
CA LEU A 135 3.41 -0.27 -15.47
C LEU A 135 3.91 -0.89 -16.79
N ARG A 136 4.06 -0.10 -17.85
CA ARG A 136 4.62 -0.54 -19.14
C ARG A 136 6.10 -0.91 -18.98
N LEU A 137 6.89 -0.05 -18.34
CA LEU A 137 8.31 -0.29 -18.04
C LEU A 137 8.51 -1.53 -17.17
N LEU A 138 7.59 -1.80 -16.24
CA LEU A 138 7.60 -3.00 -15.41
C LEU A 138 7.04 -4.25 -16.11
N LYS A 139 6.61 -4.15 -17.39
CA LYS A 139 5.92 -5.20 -18.15
C LYS A 139 4.69 -5.76 -17.42
N ARG A 140 3.97 -4.88 -16.70
CA ARG A 140 2.76 -5.20 -15.93
C ARG A 140 1.51 -4.49 -16.44
N LEU A 141 1.66 -3.64 -17.47
CA LEU A 141 0.52 -2.96 -18.07
C LEU A 141 -0.28 -3.96 -18.94
N PRO A 142 -1.58 -4.19 -18.64
CA PRO A 142 -2.44 -4.98 -19.50
C PRO A 142 -2.61 -4.30 -20.85
N THR A 143 -2.67 -5.07 -21.94
CA THR A 143 -2.86 -4.56 -23.31
C THR A 143 -4.14 -3.71 -23.45
N SER A 144 -5.18 -4.04 -22.69
CA SER A 144 -6.44 -3.28 -22.65
C SER A 144 -6.30 -1.88 -22.03
N ALA A 145 -5.29 -1.67 -21.19
CA ALA A 145 -5.02 -0.41 -20.50
C ALA A 145 -3.95 0.45 -21.21
N THR A 146 -3.42 0.02 -22.34
CA THR A 146 -2.40 0.77 -23.10
C THR A 146 -2.95 2.12 -23.58
N PRO A 147 -2.28 3.26 -23.28
CA PRO A 147 -2.68 4.57 -23.78
C PRO A 147 -2.76 4.57 -25.31
N ARG A 148 -3.83 5.18 -25.86
CA ARG A 148 -4.05 5.28 -27.31
C ARG A 148 -3.97 6.74 -27.74
N ARG A 149 -3.41 7.00 -28.92
CA ARG A 149 -3.51 8.32 -29.55
C ARG A 149 -4.81 8.37 -30.34
N ALA A 150 -5.67 9.33 -30.01
CA ALA A 150 -6.87 9.61 -30.78
C ALA A 150 -6.49 10.35 -32.09
N PRO A 151 -7.38 10.36 -33.11
CA PRO A 151 -7.13 11.04 -34.39
C PRO A 151 -6.81 12.54 -34.25
N ASN A 152 -7.28 13.17 -33.18
CA ASN A 152 -7.03 14.57 -32.85
C ASN A 152 -5.69 14.81 -32.12
N GLY A 153 -4.79 13.81 -32.08
CA GLY A 153 -3.50 13.88 -31.40
C GLY A 153 -3.55 13.78 -29.87
N LYS A 154 -4.73 13.78 -29.24
CA LYS A 154 -4.84 13.64 -27.78
C LYS A 154 -4.59 12.20 -27.34
N ILE A 155 -3.90 12.05 -26.21
CA ILE A 155 -3.69 10.74 -25.58
C ILE A 155 -4.94 10.39 -24.77
N VAL A 156 -5.58 9.28 -25.13
CA VAL A 156 -6.73 8.72 -24.44
C VAL A 156 -6.28 7.54 -23.59
N LEU A 157 -6.66 7.57 -22.31
CA LEU A 157 -6.44 6.48 -21.38
C LEU A 157 -7.68 5.57 -21.40
N PRO A 158 -7.64 4.39 -22.07
CA PRO A 158 -8.77 3.46 -22.02
C PRO A 158 -9.01 3.00 -20.59
N LYS A 159 -10.24 2.62 -20.23
CA LYS A 159 -10.55 2.19 -18.87
C LYS A 159 -9.68 0.98 -18.47
N ALA A 160 -8.91 1.14 -17.39
CA ALA A 160 -8.04 0.10 -16.87
C ALA A 160 -8.82 -0.96 -16.07
N PRO A 161 -8.34 -2.23 -16.02
CA PRO A 161 -9.06 -3.32 -15.36
C PRO A 161 -9.12 -3.20 -13.83
N TRP A 162 -8.26 -2.39 -13.22
CA TRP A 162 -8.33 -2.07 -11.78
C TRP A 162 -9.37 -0.99 -11.45
N MET A 163 -9.94 -0.32 -12.45
CA MET A 163 -11.01 0.65 -12.25
C MET A 163 -12.38 -0.04 -12.31
N LEU A 164 -13.19 0.18 -11.28
CA LEU A 164 -14.47 -0.50 -11.11
C LEU A 164 -15.64 0.51 -11.26
N ASP A 165 -16.68 0.16 -12.03
CA ASP A 165 -17.77 1.11 -12.34
C ASP A 165 -18.85 1.19 -11.25
N LYS A 166 -19.17 0.06 -10.62
CA LYS A 166 -20.31 -0.08 -9.69
C LYS A 166 -19.93 0.01 -8.22
N VAL A 167 -18.70 0.44 -7.93
CA VAL A 167 -18.13 0.48 -6.58
C VAL A 167 -18.99 1.27 -5.61
N LYS A 168 -19.55 2.40 -6.06
CA LYS A 168 -20.44 3.22 -5.24
C LYS A 168 -21.65 2.45 -4.75
N GLY A 169 -22.31 1.73 -5.67
CA GLY A 169 -23.51 0.94 -5.34
C GLY A 169 -23.18 -0.14 -4.33
N THR A 170 -22.10 -0.90 -4.59
CA THR A 170 -21.64 -1.96 -3.71
C THR A 170 -21.25 -1.44 -2.33
N ILE A 171 -20.48 -0.35 -2.23
CA ILE A 171 -20.06 0.16 -0.91
C ILE A 171 -21.19 0.85 -0.16
N ALA A 172 -22.09 1.53 -0.86
CA ALA A 172 -23.26 2.12 -0.23
C ALA A 172 -24.23 1.04 0.32
N SER A 173 -24.24 -0.17 -0.25
CA SER A 173 -25.06 -1.28 0.19
C SER A 173 -24.44 -2.12 1.31
N ILE A 174 -23.12 -2.04 1.54
CA ILE A 174 -22.47 -2.76 2.64
C ILE A 174 -23.09 -2.33 3.98
N ARG A 175 -23.58 -3.32 4.71
CA ARG A 175 -23.98 -3.21 6.12
C ARG A 175 -23.28 -4.29 6.91
N THR A 176 -22.69 -3.93 8.04
CA THR A 176 -22.12 -4.90 8.97
C THR A 176 -23.21 -5.41 9.91
N PRO A 177 -23.35 -6.73 10.13
CA PRO A 177 -24.39 -7.30 11.01
C PRO A 177 -24.37 -6.72 12.43
N THR A 178 -23.18 -6.44 12.94
CA THR A 178 -22.94 -5.93 14.31
C THR A 178 -22.99 -4.40 14.41
N GLY A 179 -23.30 -3.70 13.32
CA GLY A 179 -23.21 -2.23 13.29
C GLY A 179 -21.77 -1.68 13.41
N TYR A 180 -20.75 -2.54 13.29
CA TYR A 180 -19.34 -2.15 13.34
C TYR A 180 -19.01 -0.96 12.43
N MET A 181 -19.63 -0.87 11.26
CA MET A 181 -19.50 0.26 10.33
C MET A 181 -20.88 0.80 9.94
N ARG A 182 -21.07 2.13 10.05
CA ARG A 182 -22.27 2.81 9.54
C ARG A 182 -22.27 2.78 8.02
N SER A 183 -23.46 2.77 7.41
CA SER A 183 -23.59 2.90 5.96
C SER A 183 -22.88 4.14 5.44
N LEU A 184 -22.05 3.96 4.41
CA LEU A 184 -21.27 5.02 3.77
C LEU A 184 -22.05 5.75 2.66
N LYS A 185 -23.35 5.45 2.49
CA LYS A 185 -24.20 6.07 1.46
C LYS A 185 -24.13 7.61 1.49
N GLY A 186 -24.07 8.19 2.68
CA GLY A 186 -23.98 9.65 2.88
C GLY A 186 -22.57 10.24 2.69
N ALA A 187 -21.52 9.42 2.67
CA ALA A 187 -20.13 9.88 2.50
C ALA A 187 -19.76 10.10 1.01
N PHE A 188 -20.59 9.63 0.08
CA PHE A 188 -20.39 9.82 -1.35
C PHE A 188 -20.89 11.20 -1.80
N THR A 189 -20.02 11.99 -2.40
CA THR A 189 -20.45 13.22 -3.08
C THR A 189 -21.16 12.90 -4.39
N LYS A 190 -22.08 13.78 -4.81
CA LYS A 190 -22.65 13.72 -6.16
C LYS A 190 -21.52 14.12 -7.12
N ALA A 191 -21.10 13.19 -7.99
CA ALA A 191 -20.19 13.55 -9.07
C ALA A 191 -20.87 14.60 -9.94
N LYS A 192 -20.20 15.74 -10.20
CA LYS A 192 -20.57 16.58 -11.35
C LYS A 192 -20.39 15.72 -12.62
N LYS A 193 -21.22 15.95 -13.65
CA LYS A 193 -21.23 15.20 -14.93
C LYS A 193 -19.81 14.79 -15.35
N GLY A 194 -19.54 13.49 -15.40
CA GLY A 194 -18.26 12.91 -15.86
C GLY A 194 -17.16 12.73 -14.80
N GLY A 195 -17.39 13.07 -13.53
CA GLY A 195 -16.41 12.90 -12.46
C GLY A 195 -16.39 11.50 -11.83
N SER A 196 -15.22 11.06 -11.36
CA SER A 196 -15.10 9.89 -10.49
C SER A 196 -15.85 10.10 -9.18
N VAL A 197 -16.51 9.06 -8.67
CA VAL A 197 -17.21 9.10 -7.38
C VAL A 197 -16.18 9.31 -6.27
N GLN A 198 -16.33 10.38 -5.49
CA GLN A 198 -15.41 10.67 -4.39
C GLN A 198 -16.09 10.44 -3.03
N LEU A 199 -15.33 9.89 -2.10
CA LEU A 199 -15.66 9.89 -0.69
C LEU A 199 -15.09 11.18 -0.07
N TYR A 200 -15.92 11.92 0.63
CA TYR A 200 -15.51 13.16 1.32
C TYR A 200 -15.89 13.10 2.80
N GLY A 201 -15.12 13.76 3.66
CA GLY A 201 -15.43 13.91 5.08
C GLY A 201 -15.20 12.67 5.96
N LEU A 202 -14.58 11.60 5.44
CA LEU A 202 -14.23 10.42 6.23
C LEU A 202 -13.08 10.72 7.19
N LYS A 203 -13.28 10.39 8.47
CA LYS A 203 -12.22 10.45 9.49
C LYS A 203 -11.30 9.24 9.35
N SER A 204 -10.11 9.29 9.96
CA SER A 204 -9.14 8.18 9.94
C SER A 204 -9.76 6.87 10.44
N HIS A 205 -10.66 6.95 11.42
CA HIS A 205 -11.40 5.80 11.94
C HIS A 205 -12.37 5.17 10.93
N ASP A 206 -13.01 5.97 10.09
CA ASP A 206 -13.91 5.45 9.06
C ASP A 206 -13.10 4.73 7.97
N TRP A 207 -11.93 5.29 7.61
CA TRP A 207 -10.98 4.63 6.70
C TRP A 207 -10.44 3.32 7.26
N HIS A 208 -10.16 3.25 8.56
CA HIS A 208 -9.76 2.00 9.23
C HIS A 208 -10.84 0.93 9.14
N LYS A 209 -12.09 1.29 9.44
CA LYS A 209 -13.23 0.37 9.31
C LYS A 209 -13.44 -0.09 7.88
N MET A 210 -13.32 0.81 6.91
CA MET A 210 -13.36 0.48 5.49
C MET A 210 -12.25 -0.49 5.10
N LEU A 211 -11.01 -0.27 5.55
CA LEU A 211 -9.89 -1.16 5.27
C LEU A 211 -10.21 -2.59 5.73
N HIS A 212 -10.70 -2.72 6.96
CA HIS A 212 -11.08 -4.00 7.53
C HIS A 212 -12.21 -4.67 6.74
N VAL A 213 -13.33 -3.96 6.53
CA VAL A 213 -14.54 -4.56 5.95
C VAL A 213 -14.44 -4.82 4.45
N ILE A 214 -13.78 -3.92 3.71
CA ILE A 214 -13.78 -3.95 2.23
C ILE A 214 -12.55 -4.66 1.66
N PHE A 215 -11.41 -4.60 2.36
CA PHE A 215 -10.17 -5.17 1.85
C PHE A 215 -9.76 -6.41 2.64
N ILE A 216 -9.63 -6.31 3.97
CA ILE A 216 -9.04 -7.39 4.77
C ILE A 216 -10.00 -8.60 4.89
N LEU A 217 -11.25 -8.40 5.30
CA LEU A 217 -12.19 -9.50 5.49
C LEU A 217 -12.45 -10.30 4.20
N PRO A 218 -12.65 -9.67 3.01
CA PRO A 218 -12.81 -10.43 1.78
C PRO A 218 -11.55 -11.20 1.38
N ILE A 219 -10.35 -10.61 1.55
CA ILE A 219 -9.09 -11.30 1.25
C ILE A 219 -8.90 -12.50 2.19
N LEU A 220 -9.12 -12.33 3.50
CA LEU A 220 -9.04 -13.43 4.45
C LEU A 220 -10.09 -14.51 4.15
N SER A 221 -11.31 -14.12 3.79
CA SER A 221 -12.33 -15.09 3.37
C SER A 221 -11.90 -15.88 2.14
N ILE A 222 -11.29 -15.23 1.14
CA ILE A 222 -10.81 -15.90 -0.06
C ILE A 222 -9.64 -16.83 0.28
N VAL A 223 -8.64 -16.35 1.02
CA VAL A 223 -7.47 -17.16 1.41
C VAL A 223 -7.90 -18.35 2.27
N CYS A 224 -8.77 -18.13 3.25
CA CYS A 224 -9.32 -19.22 4.05
C CYS A 224 -10.10 -20.22 3.20
N VAL A 225 -10.89 -19.77 2.21
CA VAL A 225 -11.61 -20.69 1.30
C VAL A 225 -10.67 -21.48 0.39
N TYR A 226 -9.55 -20.89 -0.05
CA TYR A 226 -8.55 -21.60 -0.86
C TYR A 226 -7.73 -22.62 -0.05
N ASP A 227 -7.47 -22.36 1.23
CA ASP A 227 -6.85 -23.35 2.14
C ASP A 227 -7.85 -24.40 2.68
N TYR A 228 -9.15 -24.07 2.75
CA TYR A 228 -10.25 -24.93 3.24
C TYR A 228 -10.99 -25.70 2.13
N HIS A 229 -10.32 -26.19 1.09
CA HIS A 229 -10.93 -27.22 0.22
C HIS A 229 -11.01 -28.61 0.91
N SER A 230 -11.14 -28.62 2.24
CA SER A 230 -11.42 -29.76 3.11
C SER A 230 -12.29 -29.24 4.27
N LEU A 231 -13.61 -29.42 4.15
CA LEU A 231 -14.66 -29.27 5.18
C LEU A 231 -15.23 -27.85 5.48
N SER A 232 -16.45 -27.68 4.94
CA SER A 232 -17.61 -26.95 5.48
C SER A 232 -17.69 -25.42 5.30
N LEU A 233 -18.71 -25.04 4.52
CA LEU A 233 -19.30 -23.71 4.35
C LEU A 233 -20.10 -23.34 5.61
N PRO A 234 -19.81 -22.19 6.27
CA PRO A 234 -20.93 -21.41 6.80
C PRO A 234 -20.81 -19.88 6.69
N LEU A 235 -19.70 -19.29 6.24
CA LEU A 235 -19.54 -17.82 6.24
C LEU A 235 -19.92 -17.11 4.93
N ILE A 236 -20.02 -17.83 3.81
CA ILE A 236 -20.49 -17.26 2.53
C ILE A 236 -22.02 -17.07 2.52
N TYR A 237 -22.75 -17.81 3.36
CA TYR A 237 -24.22 -17.76 3.39
C TYR A 237 -24.76 -16.42 3.93
N ILE A 238 -24.02 -15.72 4.80
CA ILE A 238 -24.50 -14.47 5.44
C ILE A 238 -24.48 -13.27 4.49
N VAL A 239 -23.62 -13.25 3.46
CA VAL A 239 -23.56 -12.13 2.51
C VAL A 239 -24.58 -12.29 1.37
N VAL A 240 -24.94 -13.53 1.01
CA VAL A 240 -25.86 -13.79 -0.11
C VAL A 240 -27.33 -13.82 0.33
N HIS A 241 -27.66 -14.30 1.53
CA HIS A 241 -29.06 -14.41 1.97
C HIS A 241 -29.70 -13.10 2.49
N SER A 242 -28.93 -12.03 2.69
CA SER A 242 -29.52 -10.72 3.03
C SER A 242 -30.11 -9.97 1.81
N VAL A 243 -30.09 -10.58 0.61
CA VAL A 243 -30.57 -9.98 -0.66
C VAL A 243 -31.91 -10.57 -1.13
N GLY A 244 -32.45 -11.62 -0.50
CA GLY A 244 -33.67 -12.29 -0.97
C GLY A 244 -34.75 -12.41 0.09
N THR A 245 -35.66 -11.42 0.17
CA THR A 245 -37.11 -11.54 0.42
C THR A 245 -37.70 -10.16 0.75
N ARG A 246 -38.07 -9.39 -0.28
CA ARG A 246 -39.20 -8.47 -0.19
C ARG A 246 -40.30 -9.02 -1.10
N LYS A 247 -41.24 -9.75 -0.50
CA LYS A 247 -42.58 -9.95 -1.05
C LYS A 247 -43.59 -9.51 0.01
N SER A 248 -44.43 -8.57 -0.42
CA SER A 248 -45.86 -8.38 -0.09
C SER A 248 -46.32 -8.10 1.34
N GLY A 249 -47.13 -7.03 1.47
CA GLY A 249 -48.13 -6.81 2.54
C GLY A 249 -47.55 -6.52 3.93
N THR A 250 -48.19 -5.80 4.85
CA THR A 250 -49.57 -5.36 4.96
C THR A 250 -49.60 -4.23 5.99
N LEU A 251 -50.64 -3.39 5.86
CA LEU A 251 -51.25 -2.45 6.79
C LEU A 251 -51.10 -2.69 8.31
N PHE A 252 -51.20 -1.55 9.00
CA PHE A 252 -51.34 -1.24 10.43
C PHE A 252 -50.04 -1.09 11.23
#